data_AF-A0A6H2BZ73-F1
#
_entry.id   AF-A0A6H2BZ73-F1
#
_cell.length_a   1.000
_cell.length_b   1.000
_cell.length_c   1.000
_cell.angle_alpha   90.00
_cell.angle_beta   90.00
_cell.angle_gamma   90.00
#
_symmetry.space_group_name_H-M   'P 1'
#
loop_
_entity.id
_entity.type
_entity.pdbx_description
1 polymer ?
#
loop_
_entity_poly.entity_id
_entity_poly.type
_entity_poly.pdbx_seq_one_letter_code
_entity_poly.pdbx_strand_id
1 'polypeptide(L)' 'MFDGFWDNVFRYPRYLISIVLGIFLNTLEPLFPFLKRPVTLIAILGFFAGGLFFVTLTVRAMLGLNPI' A
#
# COMPACT_ATOMS: atom_id res chain seq x y z
N MET A 1 -15.86 -12.90 37.76
CA MET A 1 -15.90 -14.08 36.83
C MET A 1 -15.34 -13.74 35.45
N PHE A 2 -15.48 -12.50 34.98
CA PHE A 2 -14.87 -12.02 33.72
C PHE A 2 -13.70 -11.05 33.94
N ASP A 3 -13.21 -10.94 35.18
CA ASP A 3 -12.13 -10.02 35.53
C ASP A 3 -10.87 -10.38 34.72
N GLY A 4 -10.38 -9.42 33.93
CA GLY A 4 -9.22 -9.59 33.06
C GLY A 4 -9.44 -10.35 31.74
N PHE A 5 -10.64 -10.89 31.46
CA PHE A 5 -10.93 -11.57 30.19
C PHE A 5 -10.79 -10.62 29.00
N TRP A 6 -11.46 -9.48 29.07
CA TRP A 6 -11.43 -8.47 28.00
C TRP A 6 -10.04 -7.87 27.82
N ASP A 7 -9.28 -7.67 28.91
CA ASP A 7 -7.89 -7.20 28.82
C ASP A 7 -6.99 -8.14 28.04
N ASN A 8 -7.21 -9.45 28.15
CA ASN A 8 -6.52 -10.44 27.33
C ASN A 8 -6.99 -10.42 25.88
N VAL A 9 -8.30 -10.33 25.64
CA VAL A 9 -8.86 -10.27 24.28
C VAL A 9 -8.33 -9.05 23.52
N PHE A 10 -8.29 -7.87 24.15
CA PHE A 10 -7.77 -6.66 23.52
C PHE A 10 -6.24 -6.66 23.32
N ARG A 11 -5.49 -7.67 23.77
CA ARG A 11 -4.08 -7.83 23.42
C ARG A 11 -3.90 -8.36 21.99
N TYR A 12 -4.79 -9.24 21.52
CA TYR A 12 -4.64 -9.86 20.20
C TYR A 12 -4.67 -8.86 19.04
N PRO A 13 -5.59 -7.88 18.98
CA PRO A 13 -5.55 -6.85 17.94
C PRO A 13 -4.24 -6.06 17.96
N ARG A 14 -3.70 -5.76 19.15
CA ARG A 14 -2.41 -5.05 19.29
C ARG A 14 -1.26 -5.88 18.73
N TYR A 15 -1.20 -7.17 19.06
CA TYR A 15 -0.19 -8.07 18.49
C TYR A 15 -0.33 -8.20 16.98
N LEU A 16 -1.55 -8.31 16.47
CA LEU A 16 -1.81 -8.37 15.04
C LEU A 16 -1.29 -7.12 14.33
N ILE A 17 -1.57 -5.92 14.85
CA ILE A 17 -1.05 -4.67 14.29
C ILE A 17 0.48 -4.67 14.28
N SER A 18 1.12 -5.04 15.39
CA SER A 18 2.59 -5.08 15.46
C SER A 18 3.20 -6.09 14.48
N ILE A 19 2.59 -7.27 14.32
CA ILE A 19 3.04 -8.30 13.38
C ILE A 19 2.86 -7.81 11.94
N VAL A 20 1.68 -7.30 11.59
CA VAL A 20 1.39 -6.79 10.24
C VAL A 20 2.32 -5.63 9.89
N LEU A 21 2.52 -4.68 10.80
CA LEU A 21 3.46 -3.58 10.60
C LEU A 21 4.89 -4.08 10.46
N GLY A 22 5.32 -5.04 11.30
CA GLY A 22 6.64 -5.63 11.22
C GLY A 22 6.89 -6.29 9.86
N ILE A 23 5.94 -7.10 9.39
CA ILE A 23 6.00 -7.74 8.07
C ILE A 23 6.06 -6.69 6.97
N PHE A 24 5.17 -5.69 7.01
CA PHE A 24 5.09 -4.65 6.00
C PHE A 24 6.39 -3.84 5.91
N LEU A 25 6.93 -3.40 7.05
CA LEU A 25 8.17 -2.62 7.10
C LEU A 25 9.37 -3.43 6.59
N ASN A 26 9.54 -4.68 7.04
CA ASN A 26 10.67 -5.52 6.61
C ASN A 26 10.56 -5.90 5.12
N THR A 27 9.34 -6.14 4.63
CA THR A 27 9.13 -6.48 3.21
C THR A 27 9.44 -5.29 2.30
N LEU A 28 9.11 -4.07 2.75
CA LEU A 28 9.33 -2.85 1.97
C LEU A 28 10.67 -2.16 2.24
N GLU A 29 11.40 -2.54 3.29
CA GLU A 29 12.69 -1.96 3.65
C GLU A 29 13.69 -1.91 2.48
N PRO A 30 13.86 -2.99 1.67
CA PRO A 30 14.76 -2.96 0.51
C PRO A 30 14.34 -1.96 -0.57
N LEU A 31 13.10 -1.48 -0.55
CA LEU A 31 12.57 -0.53 -1.53
C LEU A 31 12.86 0.93 -1.15
N PHE A 32 13.05 1.23 0.15
CA PHE A 32 13.30 2.59 0.62
C PHE A 32 14.55 3.28 0.01
N PRO A 33 15.68 2.59 -0.28
CA PRO A 33 16.82 3.21 -0.96
C PRO A 33 16.49 3.76 -2.35
N PHE A 34 15.53 3.15 -3.07
CA PHE A 34 15.14 3.63 -4.40
C PHE A 34 14.40 4.97 -4.34
N LEU A 35 13.70 5.26 -3.24
CA LEU A 35 13.04 6.54 -3.01
C LEU A 35 14.04 7.68 -2.80
N LYS A 36 15.28 7.38 -2.38
CA LYS A 36 16.34 8.38 -2.15
C LYS A 36 17.05 8.80 -3.44
N ARG A 37 16.91 8.04 -4.53
CA ARG A 37 17.55 8.34 -5.82
C ARG A 37 16.54 9.05 -6.72
N PRO A 38 16.78 10.31 -7.15
CA PRO A 38 15.79 11.09 -7.88
C PRO A 38 15.36 10.42 -9.18
N VAL A 39 16.29 9.81 -9.91
CA VAL A 39 15.99 9.09 -11.17
C VAL A 39 15.06 7.90 -10.92
N THR A 40 15.35 7.08 -9.91
CA THR A 40 14.52 5.90 -9.60
C THR A 40 13.16 6.32 -9.05
N LEU A 41 13.11 7.39 -8.25
CA LEU A 41 11.86 7.94 -7.76
C LEU A 41 10.97 8.41 -8.92
N ILE A 42 11.53 9.14 -9.89
CA ILE A 42 10.80 9.57 -11.09
C ILE A 42 10.29 8.35 -11.88
N ALA A 43 11.10 7.30 -12.03
CA ALA A 43 10.69 6.08 -12.71
C ALA A 43 9.51 5.38 -11.99
N ILE A 44 9.57 5.30 -10.66
CA ILE A 44 8.49 4.73 -9.83
C ILE A 44 7.21 5.56 -9.98
N LEU A 45 7.30 6.88 -9.82
CA LEU A 45 6.14 7.78 -9.94
C LEU A 45 5.54 7.74 -11.35
N GLY A 46 6.39 7.73 -12.39
CA GLY A 46 5.97 7.59 -13.78
C GLY A 46 5.28 6.26 -14.05
N PHE A 47 5.77 5.16 -13.48
CA PHE A 47 5.13 3.85 -13.57
C PHE A 47 3.73 3.85 -12.94
N PHE A 48 3.59 4.40 -11.72
CA PHE A 48 2.29 4.47 -11.05
C PHE A 48 1.31 5.43 -11.76
N ALA A 49 1.76 6.63 -12.13
CA ALA A 49 0.94 7.59 -12.85
C ALA A 49 0.52 7.05 -14.23
N GLY A 50 1.46 6.47 -14.96
CA GLY A 50 1.21 5.83 -16.26
C GLY A 50 0.26 4.64 -16.14
N GLY A 51 0.42 3.80 -15.13
CA GLY A 51 -0.48 2.68 -14.84
C GLY A 51 -1.91 3.15 -14.52
N LEU A 52 -2.06 4.15 -13.66
CA LEU A 52 -3.37 4.73 -13.34
C LEU A 52 -4.02 5.39 -14.57
N PHE A 53 -3.23 6.11 -15.37
CA PHE A 53 -3.69 6.71 -16.61
C PHE A 53 -4.15 5.64 -17.60
N PHE A 54 -3.36 4.58 -17.78
CA PHE A 54 -3.68 3.44 -18.63
C PHE A 54 -4.99 2.75 -18.22
N VAL A 55 -5.16 2.46 -16.92
CA VAL A 55 -6.39 1.88 -16.39
C VAL A 55 -7.58 2.81 -16.65
N THR A 56 -7.41 4.10 -16.38
CA THR A 56 -8.46 5.11 -16.59
C THR A 56 -8.87 5.21 -18.05
N LEU A 57 -7.91 5.26 -18.98
CA LEU A 57 -8.16 5.25 -20.41
C LEU A 57 -8.88 3.98 -20.85
N THR A 58 -8.47 2.83 -20.34
CA THR A 58 -9.09 1.54 -20.65
C THR A 58 -10.55 1.53 -20.21
N VAL A 59 -10.84 1.92 -18.98
CA VAL A 59 -12.21 2.00 -18.46
C VAL A 59 -13.04 3.01 -19.25
N ARG A 60 -12.49 4.17 -19.60
CA ARG A 60 -13.21 5.18 -20.41
C ARG A 60 -13.54 4.66 -21.80
N ALA A 61 -12.62 3.94 -22.44
CA ALA A 61 -12.85 3.30 -23.71
C ALA A 61 -13.96 2.23 -23.62
N MET A 62 -13.96 1.42 -22.56
CA MET A 62 -15.02 0.43 -22.30
C MET A 62 -16.38 1.07 -22.06
N LEU A 63 -16.41 2.26 -21.45
CA LEU A 63 -17.64 3.01 -21.17
C LEU A 63 -18.08 3.90 -22.36
N GLY A 64 -17.37 3.89 -23.49
CA GLY A 64 -17.68 4.73 -24.64
C GLY A 64 -17.54 6.24 -24.38
N LEU A 65 -16.76 6.62 -23.36
CA LEU A 65 -16.48 8.02 -23.04
C LEU A 65 -15.31 8.51 -23.91
N ASN A 66 -15.39 9.74 -24.40
CA ASN A 66 -14.27 10.33 -25.13
C ASN A 66 -13.01 10.34 -24.23
N PRO A 67 -11.88 9.79 -24.70
CA PRO A 67 -10.61 9.94 -24.03
C PRO A 67 -10.21 11.43 -24.03
N ILE A 68 -9.57 11.88 -22.95
CA ILE A 68 -8.99 13.23 -22.84
C ILE A 68 -7.80 13.33 -23.78
#